data_AF-A0A371MLH0-F1
#
_entry.id   AF-A0A371MLH0-F1
#
_cell.length_a   1.000
_cell.length_b   1.000
_cell.length_c   1.000
_cell.angle_alpha   90.00
_cell.angle_beta   90.00
_cell.angle_gamma   90.00
#
_symmetry.space_group_name_H-M   'P 1'
#
loop_
_entity.id
_entity.type
_entity.pdbx_description
1 polymer ?
#
loop_
_entity_poly.entity_id
_entity_poly.type
_entity_poly.pdbx_seq_one_letter_code
_entity_poly.pdbx_strand_id
1 'polypeptide(L)' 'MSDEVTDEIPEEAREEYDEANLDDLEDDELLDEYYSCVHHLGVCAAEGQIDNQQQKEAKILREKILGRMSEEYTPTY' A
#
# COMPACT_ATOMS: atom_id res chain seq x y z
N MET A 1 22.53 23.68 30.41
CA MET A 1 22.66 23.65 28.95
C MET A 1 21.89 22.43 28.53
N SER A 2 20.75 22.64 27.88
CA SER A 2 19.86 21.54 27.48
C SER A 2 20.44 20.98 26.20
N ASP A 3 20.99 19.78 26.26
CA ASP A 3 21.39 19.03 25.08
C ASP A 3 20.12 18.74 24.26
N GLU A 4 20.02 19.43 23.13
CA GLU A 4 19.00 19.21 22.11
C GLU A 4 19.29 17.85 21.48
N VAL A 5 18.59 16.82 21.95
CA VAL A 5 18.58 15.51 21.31
C VAL A 5 17.79 15.66 20.02
N THR A 6 18.49 16.00 18.93
CA THR A 6 18.00 15.73 17.58
C THR A 6 18.11 14.22 17.40
N ASP A 7 17.08 13.49 17.79
CA ASP A 7 16.90 12.09 17.38
C ASP A 7 16.66 12.08 15.87
N GLU A 8 17.72 12.30 15.09
CA GLU A 8 17.75 11.94 13.69
C GLU A 8 17.58 10.43 13.64
N ILE A 9 16.39 10.00 13.22
CA ILE A 9 16.08 8.59 12.97
C ILE A 9 17.17 8.07 12.02
N PRO A 10 17.96 7.04 12.43
CA PRO A 10 19.03 6.52 11.60
C PRO A 10 18.47 6.16 10.23
N GLU A 11 19.18 6.51 9.16
CA GLU A 11 18.79 6.23 7.77
C GLU A 11 18.51 4.73 7.55
N GLU A 12 19.14 3.88 8.35
CA GLU A 12 18.98 2.41 8.42
C GLU A 12 17.65 1.96 9.04
N ALA A 13 16.98 2.82 9.84
CA ALA A 13 15.62 2.58 10.33
C ALA A 13 14.55 3.13 9.36
N ARG A 14 14.97 3.85 8.31
CA ARG A 14 14.23 3.99 7.05
C ARG A 14 14.61 2.84 6.10
N GLU A 15 14.73 1.63 6.61
CA GLU A 15 14.31 0.47 5.82
C GLU A 15 12.80 0.67 5.56
N GLU A 16 12.55 1.55 4.60
CA GLU A 16 11.36 1.64 3.78
C GLU A 16 10.91 0.21 3.59
N TYR A 17 9.64 -0.05 3.89
CA TYR A 17 8.94 -1.03 3.08
C TYR A 17 9.34 -0.70 1.65
N ASP A 18 10.20 -1.55 1.07
CA ASP A 18 10.35 -1.66 -0.37
C ASP A 18 8.91 -1.52 -0.87
N GLU A 19 8.62 -0.45 -1.59
CA GLU A 19 7.58 -0.51 -2.61
C GLU A 19 8.01 -1.73 -3.43
N ALA A 20 7.60 -2.93 -3.02
CA ALA A 20 7.89 -4.18 -3.69
C ALA A 20 7.42 -3.90 -5.09
N ASN A 21 8.38 -3.72 -6.00
CA ASN A 21 8.26 -2.85 -7.15
C ASN A 21 6.93 -3.16 -7.85
N LEU A 22 5.86 -2.41 -7.54
CA LEU A 22 4.48 -2.82 -7.89
C LEU A 22 4.31 -2.82 -9.42
N ASP A 23 5.27 -2.22 -10.11
CA ASP A 23 5.47 -2.22 -11.55
C ASP A 23 5.81 -3.61 -12.09
N ASP A 24 6.56 -4.42 -11.34
CA ASP A 24 7.03 -5.76 -11.72
C ASP A 24 6.02 -6.88 -11.40
N LEU A 25 5.00 -6.60 -10.60
CA LEU A 25 3.94 -7.56 -10.30
C LEU A 25 3.05 -7.81 -11.51
N GLU A 26 2.67 -9.06 -11.73
CA GLU A 26 1.64 -9.43 -12.69
C GLU A 26 0.24 -8.95 -12.20
N ASP A 27 -0.75 -8.93 -13.09
CA ASP A 27 -2.09 -8.41 -12.77
C ASP A 27 -2.81 -9.23 -11.69
N ASP A 28 -2.62 -10.54 -11.68
CA ASP A 28 -3.17 -11.44 -10.65
C ASP A 28 -2.49 -11.21 -9.29
N GLU A 29 -1.18 -11.03 -9.27
CA GLU A 29 -0.42 -10.71 -8.05
C GLU A 29 -0.85 -9.36 -7.45
N LEU A 30 -1.06 -8.33 -8.29
CA LEU A 30 -1.59 -7.03 -7.85
C LEU A 30 -3.00 -7.14 -7.23
N LEU A 31 -3.85 -7.98 -7.82
CA LEU A 31 -5.21 -8.21 -7.32
C LEU A 31 -5.19 -8.98 -6.00
N ASP A 32 -4.33 -9.98 -5.86
CA ASP A 32 -4.16 -10.76 -4.63
C ASP A 32 -3.64 -9.87 -3.49
N GLU A 33 -2.66 -9.02 -3.76
CA GLU A 33 -2.13 -8.08 -2.76
C GLU A 33 -3.19 -7.06 -2.34
N TYR A 34 -3.96 -6.52 -3.30
CA TYR A 34 -5.09 -5.64 -3.00
C TYR A 34 -6.17 -6.34 -2.16
N TYR A 35 -6.50 -7.58 -2.50
CA TYR A 35 -7.47 -8.38 -1.75
C TYR A 35 -7.01 -8.62 -0.31
N SER A 36 -5.73 -8.97 -0.13
CA SER A 36 -5.11 -9.14 1.19
C SER A 36 -5.23 -7.86 2.04
N CYS A 37 -4.90 -6.70 1.45
CA CYS A 37 -5.05 -5.40 2.10
C CYS A 37 -6.49 -5.14 2.56
N VAL A 38 -7.46 -5.34 1.65
CA VAL A 38 -8.88 -5.10 1.95
C VAL A 38 -9.40 -6.07 3.01
N HIS A 39 -8.97 -7.33 2.97
CA HIS A 39 -9.33 -8.33 3.98
C HIS A 39 -8.81 -7.92 5.37
N HIS A 40 -7.53 -7.55 5.49
CA HIS A 40 -6.95 -7.06 6.76
C HIS A 40 -7.69 -5.84 7.30
N LEU A 41 -7.97 -4.86 6.44
CA LEU A 41 -8.76 -3.69 6.83
C LEU A 41 -10.16 -4.06 7.33
N GLY A 42 -10.79 -5.08 6.74
CA GLY A 42 -12.05 -5.64 7.21
C GLY A 42 -11.95 -6.25 8.61
N VAL A 43 -10.87 -6.97 8.91
CA VAL A 43 -10.57 -7.52 10.24
C VAL A 43 -10.35 -6.38 11.24
N CYS A 44 -9.49 -5.41 10.93
CA CYS A 44 -9.25 -4.25 11.80
C CYS A 44 -10.55 -3.51 12.10
N ALA A 45 -11.40 -3.27 11.10
CA ALA A 45 -12.68 -2.60 11.27
C ALA A 45 -13.62 -3.39 12.20
N ALA A 46 -13.66 -4.73 12.06
CA ALA A 46 -14.46 -5.60 12.93
C ALA A 46 -13.96 -5.60 14.38
N GLU A 47 -12.66 -5.40 14.59
CA GLU A 47 -12.03 -5.28 15.91
C GLU A 47 -12.05 -3.84 16.48
N GLY A 48 -12.57 -2.86 15.73
CA GLY A 48 -12.58 -1.45 16.12
C GLY A 48 -11.21 -0.78 16.06
N GLN A 49 -10.28 -1.34 15.29
CA GLN A 49 -8.93 -0.82 15.06
C GLN A 49 -8.85 -0.06 13.73
N ILE A 50 -7.86 0.84 13.62
CA ILE A 50 -7.57 1.58 12.40
C ILE A 50 -6.10 1.32 12.03
N ASP A 51 -5.88 0.71 10.87
CA ASP A 51 -4.57 0.52 10.28
C ASP A 51 -4.36 1.51 9.13
N ASN A 52 -3.75 2.66 9.44
CA ASN A 52 -3.53 3.73 8.47
C ASN A 52 -2.49 3.34 7.40
N GLN A 53 -1.57 2.43 7.73
CA GLN A 53 -0.55 1.97 6.81
C GLN A 53 -1.20 1.09 5.73
N GLN A 54 -2.01 0.10 6.15
CA GLN A 54 -2.73 -0.75 5.20
C GLN A 54 -3.74 0.05 4.34
N GLN A 55 -4.36 1.11 4.89
CA GLN A 55 -5.22 1.99 4.10
C GLN A 55 -4.44 2.71 2.99
N LYS A 56 -3.22 3.15 3.28
CA LYS A 56 -2.34 3.80 2.29
C LYS A 56 -1.95 2.81 1.19
N GLU A 57 -1.56 1.59 1.57
CA GLU A 57 -1.19 0.53 0.64
C GLU A 57 -2.35 0.13 -0.27
N ALA A 58 -3.54 -0.12 0.31
CA ALA A 58 -4.74 -0.43 -0.45
C ALA A 58 -5.08 0.66 -1.49
N LYS A 59 -4.84 1.93 -1.15
CA LYS A 59 -5.05 3.05 -2.08
C LYS A 59 -4.05 3.01 -3.24
N ILE A 60 -2.77 2.79 -2.96
CA ILE A 60 -1.72 2.71 -4.00
C ILE A 60 -2.01 1.55 -4.97
N LEU A 61 -2.29 0.37 -4.43
CA LEU A 61 -2.65 -0.82 -5.23
C LEU A 61 -3.88 -0.58 -6.10
N ARG A 62 -4.93 0.04 -5.54
CA ARG A 62 -6.13 0.40 -6.29
C ARG A 62 -5.85 1.36 -7.43
N GLU A 63 -5.02 2.38 -7.20
CA GLU A 63 -4.63 3.34 -8.25
C GLU A 63 -3.82 2.65 -9.36
N LYS A 64 -2.91 1.73 -9.00
CA LYS A 64 -2.14 0.93 -9.96
C LYS A 64 -3.02 0.04 -10.84
N ILE A 65 -3.95 -0.71 -10.22
CA ILE A 65 -4.90 -1.59 -10.93
C ILE A 65 -5.77 -0.76 -11.89
N LEU A 66 -6.31 0.36 -11.43
CA LEU A 66 -7.11 1.26 -12.27
C LEU A 66 -6.29 1.86 -13.42
N GLY A 67 -5.01 2.17 -13.18
CA GLY A 67 -4.07 2.60 -14.21
C GLY A 67 -3.98 1.57 -15.33
N ARG A 68 -3.68 0.31 -15.01
CA ARG A 68 -3.58 -0.79 -16.00
C ARG A 68 -4.89 -1.03 -16.75
N MET A 69 -6.04 -0.99 -16.06
CA MET A 69 -7.35 -1.12 -16.71
C MET A 69 -7.69 0.04 -17.65
N SER A 70 -7.27 1.26 -17.32
CA SER A 70 -7.59 2.46 -18.09
C SER A 70 -6.85 2.55 -19.43
N GLU A 71 -5.72 1.84 -19.57
CA GLU A 71 -4.93 1.83 -20.80
C GLU A 71 -5.54 0.93 -21.89
N GLU A 72 -6.42 -0.03 -21.55
CA GLU A 72 -6.98 -1.00 -22.51
C GLU A 72 -8.52 -1.12 -22.53
N TYR A 73 -9.27 -0.49 -21.62
CA TYR A 73 -10.72 -0.68 -21.56
C TYR A 73 -11.48 0.09 -22.66
N THR A 74 -11.72 -0.57 -23.79
CA THR A 74 -12.78 -0.20 -24.75
C THR A 74 -13.99 -1.12 -24.55
N PRO A 75 -15.06 -0.68 -23.86
CA PRO A 75 -16.26 -1.48 -23.73
C PRO A 75 -16.89 -1.65 -25.13
N THR A 76 -16.86 -2.88 -25.64
CA THR A 76 -17.66 -3.25 -26.82
C THR A 76 -19.06 -3.63 -26.34
N TYR A 77 -20.05 -2.84 -26.74
CA TYR A 77 -21.48 -3.13 -26.57
C TYR A 77 -22.05 -3.69 -27.88
#